data_AF-A0A662RRR1-F1
#
_entry.id   AF-A0A662RRR1-F1
#
_cell.length_a   1.000
_cell.length_b   1.000
_cell.length_c   1.000
_cell.angle_alpha   90.00
_cell.angle_beta   90.00
_cell.angle_gamma   90.00
#
_symmetry.space_group_name_H-M   'P 1'
#
loop_
_entity.id
_entity.type
_entity.pdbx_description
1 polymer ?
#
loop_
_entity_poly.entity_id
_entity_poly.type
_entity_poly.pdbx_seq_one_letter_code
_entity_poly.pdbx_strand_id
1 'polypeptide(L)' 'MQKTLSSFLSLKTVKCDHCGRVYTGEEFNALELTGHNIIWDFDYRRCADCGEEITPLKLRYVGE' A
#
# COMPACT_ATOMS: atom_id res chain seq x y z
N MET A 1 -8.97 14.06 23.84
CA MET A 1 -8.32 12.92 23.16
C MET A 1 -7.58 13.48 21.97
N GLN A 2 -6.26 13.61 22.06
CA GLN A 2 -5.45 14.31 21.05
C GLN A 2 -4.31 13.41 20.58
N LYS A 3 -4.08 13.49 19.27
CA LYS A 3 -2.93 12.99 18.50
C LYS A 3 -3.03 11.53 18.07
N THR A 4 -3.93 11.25 17.13
CA THR A 4 -3.65 10.29 16.04
C THR A 4 -2.57 10.90 15.15
N LEU A 5 -1.33 10.89 15.65
CA LEU A 5 -0.13 11.00 14.82
C LEU A 5 0.14 9.62 14.24
N SER A 6 -0.82 9.10 13.45
CA SER A 6 -0.51 8.00 12.55
C SER A 6 0.12 8.67 11.36
N SER A 7 1.46 8.60 11.30
CA SER A 7 2.29 9.07 10.21
C SER A 7 1.75 8.51 8.89
N PHE A 8 0.80 9.24 8.31
CA PHE A 8 0.39 9.16 6.92
C PHE A 8 1.64 9.55 6.12
N LEU A 9 2.53 8.59 5.92
CA LEU A 9 3.30 8.55 4.69
C LEU A 9 2.24 8.59 3.59
N SER A 10 2.05 9.77 3.03
CA SER A 10 1.15 10.01 1.90
C SER A 10 1.68 9.23 0.69
N LEU A 11 1.48 7.91 0.70
CA LEU A 11 1.56 7.06 -0.48
C LEU A 11 0.49 7.58 -1.42
N LYS A 12 0.91 8.51 -2.28
CA LYS A 12 0.03 9.24 -3.20
C LYS A 12 -0.78 8.26 -4.03
N THR A 13 -0.15 7.16 -4.43
CA THR A 13 -0.80 6.00 -5.06
C THR A 13 0.08 4.75 -4.89
N VAL A 14 -0.54 3.57 -4.80
CA VAL A 14 0.10 2.25 -4.83
C VAL A 14 -0.28 1.54 -6.13
N LYS A 15 0.69 0.99 -6.85
CA LYS A 15 0.43 0.25 -8.11
C LYS A 15 0.66 -1.25 -7.89
N CYS A 16 -0.27 -2.07 -8.36
CA CYS A 16 -0.07 -3.52 -8.47
C CYS A 16 0.86 -3.82 -9.65
N ASP A 17 1.98 -4.49 -9.40
CA ASP A 17 2.94 -4.88 -10.45
C ASP A 17 2.42 -5.98 -11.39
N HIS A 18 1.45 -6.79 -10.94
CA HIS A 18 0.93 -7.91 -11.74
C HIS A 18 -0.05 -7.45 -12.83
N CYS A 19 -1.01 -6.59 -12.49
CA CYS A 19 -2.04 -6.13 -13.45
C CYS A 19 -1.89 -4.65 -13.84
N GLY A 20 -1.01 -3.91 -13.16
CA GLY A 20 -0.78 -2.49 -13.40
C GLY A 20 -1.82 -1.56 -12.78
N ARG A 21 -2.80 -2.07 -12.03
CA ARG A 21 -3.84 -1.25 -11.39
C ARG A 21 -3.23 -0.30 -10.37
N VAL A 22 -3.70 0.94 -10.37
CA VAL A 22 -3.28 1.98 -9.44
C VAL A 22 -4.39 2.22 -8.42
N TYR A 23 -4.02 2.23 -7.14
CA TYR A 23 -4.88 2.49 -6.00
C TYR A 23 -4.44 3.79 -5.33
N THR A 24 -5.39 4.60 -4.87
CA THR A 24 -5.11 5.64 -3.88
C THR A 24 -4.78 5.02 -2.52
N GLY A 25 -4.20 5.80 -1.60
CA GLY A 25 -3.89 5.31 -0.25
C GLY A 25 -5.14 4.80 0.50
N GLU A 26 -6.29 5.45 0.33
CA GLU A 26 -7.55 5.02 0.93
C GLU A 26 -8.07 3.71 0.32
N GLU A 27 -8.07 3.61 -1.02
CA GLU A 27 -8.47 2.38 -1.70
C GLU A 27 -7.58 1.20 -1.34
N PHE A 28 -6.27 1.44 -1.25
CA PHE A 28 -5.31 0.43 -0.80
C PHE A 28 -5.66 -0.03 0.62
N ASN A 29 -5.93 0.90 1.54
CA ASN A 29 -6.31 0.58 2.92
C ASN A 29 -7.67 -0.14 3.06
N ALA A 30 -8.51 -0.11 2.03
CA ALA A 30 -9.76 -0.86 1.97
C ALA A 30 -9.59 -2.29 1.40
N LEU A 31 -8.44 -2.60 0.78
CA LEU A 31 -8.17 -3.95 0.26
C LEU A 31 -7.94 -4.95 1.40
N GLU A 32 -8.19 -6.23 1.09
CA GLU A 32 -7.95 -7.34 2.00
C GLU A 32 -6.47 -7.41 2.41
N LEU A 33 -6.22 -7.32 3.72
CA LEU A 33 -4.90 -7.48 4.31
C LEU A 33 -4.49 -8.95 4.28
N THR A 34 -3.42 -9.26 3.55
CA THR A 34 -2.89 -10.63 3.43
C THR A 34 -1.76 -10.90 4.41
N GLY A 35 -1.05 -9.85 4.83
CA GLY A 35 0.04 -9.95 5.78
C GLY A 35 0.62 -8.58 6.11
N HIS A 36 1.53 -8.56 7.09
CA HIS A 36 2.26 -7.35 7.47
C HIS A 36 3.76 -7.66 7.52
N ASN A 37 4.55 -6.85 6.84
CA ASN A 37 6.00 -6.94 6.87
C ASN A 37 6.57 -6.05 7.99
N ILE A 38 7.01 -6.67 9.08
CA ILE A 38 7.58 -5.96 10.23
C ILE A 38 8.90 -5.25 9.88
N ILE A 39 9.69 -5.78 8.93
CA ILE A 39 10.99 -5.19 8.55
C ILE A 39 10.79 -3.88 7.80
N TRP A 40 9.76 -3.82 6.95
CA TRP A 40 9.48 -2.69 6.07
C TRP A 40 8.30 -1.83 6.55
N ASP A 41 7.70 -2.20 7.70
CA ASP A 41 6.45 -1.64 8.22
C ASP A 41 5.40 -1.46 7.11
N PHE A 42 5.19 -2.53 6.33
CA PHE A 42 4.35 -2.50 5.13
C PHE A 42 3.27 -3.58 5.16
N ASP A 43 2.02 -3.16 5.00
CA ASP A 43 0.87 -4.05 4.86
C ASP A 43 0.78 -4.61 3.45
N TYR A 44 0.94 -5.92 3.31
CA TYR A 44 0.62 -6.61 2.07
C TYR A 44 -0.89 -6.71 1.91
N ARG A 45 -1.38 -6.35 0.73
CA ARG A 45 -2.80 -6.38 0.43
C ARG A 45 -3.07 -7.06 -0.89
N ARG A 46 -4.20 -7.76 -0.97
CA ARG A 46 -4.62 -8.47 -2.18
C ARG A 46 -5.20 -7.51 -3.20
N CYS A 47 -4.69 -7.58 -4.43
CA CYS A 47 -5.26 -6.84 -5.54
C CYS A 47 -6.69 -7.34 -5.83
N ALA A 48 -7.64 -6.41 -5.89
CA ALA A 48 -9.04 -6.74 -6.17
C ALA A 48 -9.30 -7.25 -7.60
N ASP A 49 -8.42 -6.95 -8.57
CA ASP A 49 -8.65 -7.29 -9.98
C ASP A 49 -7.98 -8.61 -10.38
N CYS A 50 -6.73 -8.80 -9.97
CA CYS A 50 -5.97 -9.99 -10.35
C CYS A 50 -5.83 -11.02 -9.22
N GLY A 51 -6.21 -10.68 -7.98
CA GLY A 51 -6.09 -11.57 -6.83
C GLY A 51 -4.66 -11.76 -6.30
N GLU A 52 -3.67 -11.17 -6.95
CA GLU A 52 -2.26 -11.27 -6.56
C GLU A 52 -1.92 -10.29 -5.42
N GLU A 53 -0.90 -10.62 -4.64
CA GLU A 53 -0.43 -9.76 -3.56
C GLU A 53 0.30 -8.53 -4.09
N ILE A 54 -0.07 -7.35 -3.59
CA ILE A 54 0.62 -6.10 -3.91
C ILE A 54 1.88 -6.04 -3.06
N THR A 55 3.01 -6.35 -3.68
CA THR A 55 4.34 -6.24 -3.05
C THR A 55 4.95 -4.86 -3.30
N PRO A 56 5.71 -4.30 -2.36
CA PRO A 56 6.32 -2.97 -2.48
C PRO A 56 7.58 -2.97 -3.38
N LEU A 57 7.67 -3.88 -4.37
CA LEU A 57 8.91 -4.27 -5.05
C LEU A 57 9.74 -3.09 -5.60
N LYS A 58 9.12 -1.92 -5.84
CA LYS A 58 9.82 -0.63 -5.91
C LYS A 58 8.98 0.52 -5.36
N LEU A 59 8.94 0.69 -4.04
CA LEU A 59 8.72 2.04 -3.47
C LEU A 59 9.95 2.90 -3.80
N ARG A 60 10.12 3.28 -5.08
CA ARG A 60 10.93 4.46 -5.39
C ARG A 60 10.15 5.63 -4.84
N TYR A 61 10.64 6.17 -3.74
CA TYR A 61 10.24 7.48 -3.24
C TYR A 61 10.38 8.47 -4.40
N VAL A 62 9.26 8.88 -5.01
CA VAL A 62 9.23 10.03 -5.92
C VAL A 62 8.92 11.23 -5.04
N GLY A 63 9.92 11.64 -4.27
CA GLY A 63 9.96 12.94 -3.62
C GLY A 63 10.99 13.77 -4.38
N GLU A 64 10.50 14.79 -5.09
CA GLU A 64 11.30 15.93 -5.54
C GLU A 64 11.82 16.73 -4.34
#